data_AF-A0A5A9ENA2-F1
#
_entry.id   AF-A0A5A9ENA2-F1
#
_cell.length_a   1.000
_cell.length_b   1.000
_cell.length_c   1.000
_cell.angle_alpha   90.00
_cell.angle_beta   90.00
_cell.angle_gamma   90.00
#
_symmetry.space_group_name_H-M   'P 1'
#
loop_
_entity.id
_entity.type
_entity.pdbx_description
1 polymer ?
#
loop_
_entity_poly.entity_id
_entity_poly.type
_entity_poly.pdbx_seq_one_letter_code
_entity_poly.pdbx_strand_id
1 'polypeptide(L)'
;MMNDTDDFGLAIASGAVQPRGRYENWRRLGRGGTATVYRVFDAELNYDVAIKVLNPDVLADSSLRDTMLRSIRSEVLISRLLRHENICPIHDIYDGPRGFGVVMDIVDGVELRQWMDANRNTLRDTAPDRLTLLKHLTGALAVAHTRIVHRDLKPQNIFLRGGDIGRPVIMDFGFSVLGAKVAGDFLEAYTPKYMAPEQFEAPETVDRRADLWALGIIAYELFTGRVPPNSLQNLLSTGQVPRIAIENIEPPSRYNAAVPPALDRLILQLMAYRPERRIQAAAELLDALRVVELLSEPGDPGPTGRRDGAVLICGGEHYLGTRAGVGVLPNELPGRRIRLSPFLIDPRPVTAADFAEFVTATGHPAPPLLDKRLASAASHPVVAVTHADAQAYARWVGGFLPTEAQWECAARGGVPFADYPWGAEPPGPTRANIGRASTMTSPVGSYAEGRNPYGLDDMCGNVWEWCQDVYDDAFYRTLSKDSPDPVNSRGAGPRVLRGGSFESVPVQGRCAFRSSAPPGERRSDIGFRVAYLPDL
;
A
#
# COMPACT_ATOMS: atom_id res chain seq x y z
N MET A 1 63.43 19.86 -53.96
CA MET A 1 64.29 20.18 -52.80
C MET A 1 63.35 20.56 -51.69
N MET A 2 63.20 19.91 -50.54
CA MET A 2 63.82 18.79 -49.78
C MET A 2 62.78 18.55 -48.66
N ASN A 3 62.53 17.40 -48.05
CA ASN A 3 62.89 16.01 -48.25
C ASN A 3 61.80 15.20 -47.51
N ASP A 4 61.24 14.21 -48.20
CA ASP A 4 60.57 13.06 -47.61
C ASP A 4 61.59 12.16 -46.89
N THR A 5 61.18 11.54 -45.77
CA THR A 5 61.47 10.13 -45.48
C THR A 5 60.52 9.64 -44.37
N ASP A 6 59.52 8.87 -44.79
CA ASP A 6 58.91 7.79 -43.99
C ASP A 6 59.93 6.66 -43.84
N ASP A 7 60.01 6.07 -42.65
CA ASP A 7 60.73 4.81 -42.40
C ASP A 7 59.78 3.83 -41.73
N PHE A 8 58.81 3.32 -42.51
CA PHE A 8 58.23 1.97 -42.40
C PHE A 8 57.38 1.75 -43.65
N GLY A 9 58.04 1.36 -44.74
CA GLY A 9 57.39 1.03 -45.99
C GLY A 9 56.44 -0.15 -45.86
N LEU A 10 55.16 0.09 -46.18
CA LEU A 10 54.27 -0.90 -46.78
C LEU A 10 53.18 -0.18 -47.58
N ALA A 11 53.10 -0.58 -48.85
CA ALA A 11 52.30 0.03 -49.89
C ALA A 11 50.81 0.11 -49.57
N ILE A 12 50.19 1.21 -50.01
CA ILE A 12 48.74 1.39 -50.07
C ILE A 12 48.15 0.33 -51.01
N ALA A 13 47.56 -0.71 -50.44
CA ALA A 13 46.67 -1.63 -51.13
C ALA A 13 45.22 -1.19 -50.91
N SER A 14 44.54 -0.93 -52.02
CA SER A 14 43.09 -0.92 -52.25
C SER A 14 42.19 -1.32 -51.06
N GLY A 15 41.38 -0.37 -50.58
CA GLY A 15 39.95 -0.58 -50.28
C GLY A 15 39.55 -1.75 -49.37
N ALA A 16 40.34 -2.11 -48.36
CA ALA A 16 39.89 -3.03 -47.32
C ALA A 16 39.05 -2.27 -46.29
N VAL A 17 37.73 -2.27 -46.47
CA VAL A 17 36.78 -1.93 -45.40
C VAL A 17 37.08 -2.91 -44.25
N GLN A 18 37.65 -2.44 -43.14
CA GLN A 18 37.70 -3.24 -41.92
C GLN A 18 36.29 -3.76 -41.65
N PRO A 19 36.10 -5.06 -41.37
CA PRO A 19 34.79 -5.57 -41.04
C PRO A 19 34.26 -4.76 -39.86
N ARG A 20 33.19 -4.01 -40.13
CA ARG A 20 32.45 -3.27 -39.11
C ARG A 20 31.99 -4.27 -38.05
N GLY A 21 32.48 -4.11 -36.82
CA GLY A 21 32.07 -4.97 -35.72
C GLY A 21 30.59 -4.76 -35.41
N ARG A 22 29.88 -5.81 -34.97
CA ARG A 22 28.43 -5.78 -34.67
C ARG A 22 27.97 -4.55 -33.88
N TYR A 23 28.79 -4.09 -32.93
CA TYR A 23 28.45 -3.02 -32.00
C TYR A 23 29.19 -1.72 -32.36
N GLU A 24 28.45 -0.72 -32.85
CA GLU A 24 28.96 0.56 -33.35
C GLU A 24 28.47 1.77 -32.54
N ASN A 25 28.99 2.97 -32.83
CA ASN A 25 28.49 4.25 -32.31
C ASN A 25 28.38 4.36 -30.78
N TRP A 26 29.36 3.82 -30.07
CA TRP A 26 29.41 3.79 -28.61
C TRP A 26 29.35 5.18 -27.98
N ARG A 27 28.25 5.46 -27.25
CA ARG A 27 28.06 6.68 -26.46
C ARG A 27 27.88 6.33 -25.00
N ARG A 28 28.73 6.84 -24.11
CA ARG A 28 28.60 6.61 -22.66
C ARG A 28 27.32 7.27 -22.14
N LEU A 29 26.48 6.50 -21.44
CA LEU A 29 25.28 6.98 -20.75
C LEU A 29 25.57 7.29 -19.28
N GLY A 30 26.38 6.47 -18.62
CA GLY A 30 26.74 6.64 -17.21
C GLY A 30 27.92 5.77 -16.79
N ARG A 31 28.58 6.13 -15.70
CA ARG A 31 29.68 5.37 -15.08
C ARG A 31 29.37 5.18 -13.59
N GLY A 32 29.21 3.94 -13.16
CA GLY A 32 29.09 3.55 -11.76
C GLY A 32 30.40 2.96 -11.23
N GLY A 33 30.38 2.55 -9.95
CA GLY A 33 31.56 1.96 -9.28
C GLY A 33 32.05 0.65 -9.91
N THR A 34 31.13 -0.21 -10.35
CA THR A 34 31.46 -1.55 -10.88
C THR A 34 31.40 -1.66 -12.40
N ALA A 35 30.66 -0.77 -13.07
CA ALA A 35 30.42 -0.85 -14.51
C ALA A 35 30.18 0.52 -15.15
N THR A 36 30.38 0.59 -16.46
CA THR A 36 30.05 1.73 -17.31
C THR A 36 29.00 1.32 -18.33
N VAL A 37 27.94 2.11 -18.48
CA VAL A 37 26.83 1.85 -19.42
C VAL A 37 26.99 2.70 -20.67
N TYR A 38 26.82 2.07 -21.83
CA TYR A 38 26.91 2.69 -23.15
C TYR A 38 25.63 2.46 -23.95
N ARG A 39 25.17 3.46 -24.69
CA ARG A 39 24.29 3.30 -25.85
C ARG A 39 25.15 2.88 -27.03
N VAL A 40 24.69 1.86 -27.74
CA VAL A 40 25.44 1.22 -28.81
C VAL A 40 24.46 0.85 -29.91
N PHE A 41 24.84 1.06 -31.15
CA PHE A 41 24.06 0.61 -32.30
C PHE A 41 24.44 -0.83 -32.64
N ASP A 42 23.50 -1.76 -32.56
CA ASP A 42 23.69 -3.14 -33.04
C ASP A 42 23.44 -3.16 -34.55
N ALA A 43 24.51 -3.25 -35.34
CA ALA A 43 24.48 -3.23 -36.80
C ALA A 43 23.89 -4.51 -37.42
N GLU A 44 23.86 -5.63 -36.69
CA GLU A 44 23.21 -6.87 -37.16
C GLU A 44 21.70 -6.79 -36.99
N LEU A 45 21.24 -6.28 -35.85
CA LEU A 45 19.80 -6.17 -35.55
C LEU A 45 19.19 -4.82 -35.96
N ASN A 46 20.04 -3.88 -36.39
CA ASN A 46 19.68 -2.54 -36.86
C ASN A 46 18.86 -1.72 -35.84
N TYR A 47 19.24 -1.77 -34.57
CA TYR A 47 18.62 -0.96 -33.50
C TYR A 47 19.62 -0.62 -32.37
N ASP A 48 19.25 0.36 -31.54
CA ASP A 48 20.06 0.76 -30.38
C ASP A 48 19.84 -0.15 -29.17
N VAL A 49 20.94 -0.60 -28.58
CA VAL A 49 20.99 -1.36 -27.32
C VAL A 49 21.77 -0.58 -26.25
N ALA A 50 21.56 -0.96 -25.00
CA ALA A 50 22.45 -0.57 -23.91
C ALA A 50 23.42 -1.71 -23.60
N ILE A 51 24.73 -1.40 -23.49
CA ILE A 51 25.75 -2.34 -23.06
C ILE A 51 26.38 -1.84 -21.77
N LYS A 52 26.20 -2.62 -20.69
CA LYS A 52 26.83 -2.38 -19.39
C LYS A 52 28.11 -3.19 -19.28
N VAL A 53 29.24 -2.51 -19.41
CA VAL A 53 30.58 -3.09 -19.42
C VAL A 53 31.20 -2.97 -18.03
N LEU A 54 31.72 -4.07 -17.48
CA LEU A 54 32.39 -4.09 -16.19
C LEU A 54 33.68 -3.24 -16.23
N ASN A 55 33.95 -2.51 -15.16
CA ASN A 55 35.15 -1.67 -15.07
C ASN A 55 36.42 -2.57 -15.02
N PRO A 56 37.52 -2.21 -15.70
CA PRO A 56 38.74 -3.03 -15.77
C PRO A 56 39.32 -3.39 -14.40
N ASP A 57 39.26 -2.46 -13.44
CA ASP A 57 39.79 -2.64 -12.08
C ASP A 57 39.12 -3.79 -11.33
N VAL A 58 37.86 -4.09 -11.68
CA VAL A 58 37.07 -5.20 -11.13
C VAL A 58 37.50 -6.54 -11.72
N LEU A 59 38.02 -6.55 -12.95
CA LEU A 59 38.43 -7.76 -13.67
C LEU A 59 39.88 -8.19 -13.37
N ALA A 60 40.65 -7.36 -12.65
CA ALA A 60 42.03 -7.63 -12.28
C ALA A 60 42.17 -8.74 -11.21
N ASP A 61 41.16 -8.92 -10.36
CA ASP A 61 41.09 -10.03 -9.40
C ASP A 61 40.42 -11.25 -10.05
N SER A 62 41.18 -12.34 -10.22
CA SER A 62 40.72 -13.57 -10.87
C SER A 62 39.56 -14.25 -10.14
N SER A 63 39.51 -14.16 -8.81
CA SER A 63 38.46 -14.76 -7.98
C SER A 63 37.14 -13.96 -8.05
N LEU A 64 37.27 -12.63 -8.08
CA LEU A 64 36.15 -11.71 -8.24
C LEU A 64 35.56 -11.82 -9.65
N ARG A 65 36.44 -11.90 -10.67
CA ARG A 65 36.09 -12.08 -12.08
C ARG A 65 35.22 -13.32 -12.28
N ASP A 66 35.65 -14.50 -11.81
CA ASP A 66 34.90 -15.74 -11.99
C ASP A 66 33.51 -15.70 -11.32
N THR A 67 33.43 -15.07 -10.15
CA THR A 67 32.16 -14.88 -9.43
C THR A 67 31.23 -13.96 -10.20
N MET A 68 31.76 -12.87 -10.77
CA MET A 68 30.97 -11.95 -11.58
C MET A 68 30.51 -12.58 -12.90
N LEU A 69 31.38 -13.31 -13.59
CA LEU A 69 31.02 -14.01 -14.83
C LEU A 69 29.88 -15.01 -14.61
N ARG A 70 29.91 -15.76 -13.49
CA ARG A 70 28.81 -16.66 -13.09
C ARG A 70 27.51 -15.88 -12.88
N SER A 71 27.58 -14.77 -12.14
CA SER A 71 26.41 -13.91 -11.91
C SER A 71 25.85 -13.34 -13.22
N ILE A 72 26.68 -13.04 -14.23
CA ILE A 72 26.23 -12.37 -15.48
C ILE A 72 25.41 -13.39 -16.25
N ARG A 73 25.95 -14.61 -16.34
CA ARG A 73 25.27 -15.75 -16.95
C ARG A 73 23.94 -16.03 -16.26
N SER A 74 23.91 -16.03 -14.93
CA SER A 74 22.67 -16.21 -14.17
C SER A 74 21.65 -15.12 -14.48
N GLU A 75 22.06 -13.85 -14.52
CA GLU A 75 21.17 -12.72 -14.78
C GLU A 75 20.56 -12.79 -16.20
N VAL A 76 21.37 -13.08 -17.22
CA VAL A 76 20.90 -13.26 -18.60
C VAL A 76 19.89 -14.41 -18.69
N LEU A 77 20.19 -15.55 -18.08
CA LEU A 77 19.29 -16.72 -18.07
C LEU A 77 17.98 -16.40 -17.34
N ILE A 78 18.05 -15.71 -16.21
CA ILE A 78 16.88 -15.35 -15.40
C ILE A 78 16.02 -14.32 -16.13
N SER A 79 16.62 -13.30 -16.74
CA SER A 79 15.89 -12.29 -17.52
C SER A 79 15.16 -12.92 -18.72
N ARG A 80 15.78 -13.89 -19.41
CA ARG A 80 15.11 -14.64 -20.49
C ARG A 80 13.86 -15.41 -20.01
N LEU A 81 13.84 -15.84 -18.75
CA LEU A 81 12.73 -16.56 -18.12
C LEU A 81 11.69 -15.62 -17.46
N LEU A 82 12.06 -14.36 -17.18
CA LEU A 82 11.25 -13.37 -16.48
C LEU A 82 10.93 -12.17 -17.39
N ARG A 83 10.16 -12.41 -18.46
CA ARG A 83 9.66 -11.32 -19.31
C ARG A 83 8.49 -10.61 -18.62
N HIS A 84 8.68 -9.35 -18.28
CA HIS A 84 7.67 -8.49 -17.67
C HIS A 84 7.83 -7.05 -18.15
N GLU A 85 6.74 -6.30 -18.34
CA GLU A 85 6.81 -4.93 -18.88
C GLU A 85 7.66 -4.00 -18.00
N ASN A 86 7.62 -4.20 -16.69
CA ASN A 86 8.35 -3.38 -15.71
C ASN A 86 9.71 -3.97 -15.28
N ILE A 87 10.28 -4.90 -16.05
CA ILE A 87 11.63 -5.45 -15.85
C ILE A 87 12.42 -5.28 -17.14
N CYS A 88 13.63 -4.73 -17.06
CA CYS A 88 14.49 -4.54 -18.23
C CYS A 88 14.91 -5.90 -18.82
N PRO A 89 14.60 -6.18 -20.10
CA PRO A 89 15.09 -7.37 -20.77
C PRO A 89 16.60 -7.33 -21.00
N ILE A 90 17.25 -8.42 -20.66
CA ILE A 90 18.66 -8.69 -20.97
C ILE A 90 18.70 -9.67 -22.13
N HIS A 91 19.38 -9.25 -23.20
CA HIS A 91 19.43 -9.99 -24.46
C HIS A 91 20.55 -11.01 -24.46
N ASP A 92 21.75 -10.57 -24.11
CA ASP A 92 22.96 -11.37 -24.26
C ASP A 92 24.10 -10.91 -23.35
N ILE A 93 25.16 -11.70 -23.34
CA ILE A 93 26.46 -11.35 -22.77
C ILE A 93 27.26 -10.60 -23.82
N TYR A 94 27.88 -9.51 -23.40
CA TYR A 94 28.88 -8.82 -24.20
C TYR A 94 30.28 -9.32 -23.80
N ASP A 95 31.01 -9.87 -24.76
CA ASP A 95 32.43 -10.20 -24.64
C ASP A 95 33.15 -9.62 -25.86
N GLY A 96 33.90 -8.53 -25.67
CA GLY A 96 34.48 -7.80 -26.78
C GLY A 96 35.64 -6.88 -26.40
N PRO A 97 36.13 -6.05 -27.35
CA PRO A 97 37.35 -5.26 -27.16
C PRO A 97 37.32 -4.27 -25.99
N ARG A 98 36.11 -3.86 -25.56
CA ARG A 98 35.92 -2.94 -24.41
C ARG A 98 35.87 -3.67 -23.06
N GLY A 99 35.92 -5.00 -23.05
CA GLY A 99 35.79 -5.83 -21.87
C GLY A 99 34.54 -6.69 -21.89
N PHE A 100 34.13 -7.13 -20.71
CA PHE A 100 33.02 -8.05 -20.51
C PHE A 100 31.81 -7.33 -19.90
N GLY A 101 30.60 -7.73 -20.27
CA GLY A 101 29.38 -7.04 -19.84
C GLY A 101 28.09 -7.72 -20.27
N VAL A 102 27.02 -6.93 -20.26
CA VAL A 102 25.66 -7.38 -20.58
C VAL A 102 25.02 -6.45 -21.60
N VAL A 103 24.35 -7.03 -22.60
CA VAL A 103 23.54 -6.35 -23.61
C VAL A 103 22.08 -6.38 -23.17
N MET A 104 21.44 -5.22 -23.09
CA MET A 104 20.07 -5.06 -22.60
C MET A 104 19.29 -4.04 -23.44
N ASP A 105 17.98 -3.97 -23.21
CA ASP A 105 17.14 -2.91 -23.79
C ASP A 105 17.64 -1.52 -23.38
N ILE A 106 17.63 -0.59 -24.33
CA ILE A 106 17.75 0.82 -24.01
C ILE A 106 16.41 1.33 -23.45
N VAL A 107 16.47 1.95 -22.27
CA VAL A 107 15.31 2.60 -21.66
C VAL A 107 15.49 4.11 -21.78
N ASP A 108 14.90 4.69 -22.82
CA ASP A 108 14.83 6.15 -22.95
C ASP A 108 13.87 6.71 -21.88
N GLY A 109 14.36 7.63 -21.04
CA GLY A 109 13.60 8.13 -19.89
C GLY A 109 14.46 8.80 -18.83
N VAL A 110 13.92 8.92 -17.62
CA VAL A 110 14.64 9.44 -16.44
C VAL A 110 14.64 8.41 -15.31
N GLU A 111 15.64 8.48 -14.44
CA GLU A 111 15.66 7.68 -13.21
C GLU A 111 14.54 8.12 -12.27
N LEU A 112 13.97 7.18 -11.52
CA LEU A 112 12.95 7.48 -10.51
C LEU A 112 13.47 8.48 -9.48
N ARG A 113 14.76 8.43 -9.12
CA ARG A 113 15.36 9.42 -8.21
C ARG A 113 15.18 10.86 -8.72
N GLN A 114 15.48 11.09 -9.99
CA GLN A 114 15.37 12.41 -10.61
C GLN A 114 13.92 12.89 -10.64
N TRP A 115 12.99 11.98 -10.95
CA TRP A 115 11.56 12.27 -10.90
C TRP A 115 11.10 12.62 -9.47
N MET A 116 11.55 11.87 -8.46
CA MET A 116 11.21 12.14 -7.05
C MET A 116 11.72 13.52 -6.60
N ASP A 117 12.94 13.88 -6.98
CA ASP A 117 13.54 15.18 -6.64
C ASP A 117 12.80 16.35 -7.32
N ALA A 118 12.37 16.17 -8.56
CA ALA A 118 11.57 17.13 -9.32
C ALA A 118 10.14 17.29 -8.76
N ASN A 119 9.55 16.21 -8.21
CA ASN A 119 8.17 16.16 -7.73
C ASN A 119 8.06 16.15 -6.19
N ARG A 120 9.10 16.63 -5.48
CA ARG A 120 9.11 16.63 -4.00
C ARG A 120 8.00 17.51 -3.37
N ASN A 121 7.52 18.50 -4.11
CA ASN A 121 6.52 19.47 -3.65
C ASN A 121 5.09 19.17 -4.16
N THR A 122 4.91 18.09 -4.93
CA THR A 122 3.63 17.71 -5.56
C THR A 122 3.14 16.35 -5.03
N LEU A 123 3.49 16.02 -3.78
CA LEU A 123 3.24 14.69 -3.18
C LEU A 123 1.77 14.27 -3.26
N ARG A 124 0.85 15.22 -3.00
CA ARG A 124 -0.60 15.00 -3.02
C ARG A 124 -1.13 14.91 -4.46
N ASP A 125 -0.78 15.90 -5.30
CA ASP A 125 -1.27 15.99 -6.68
C ASP A 125 -0.89 14.75 -7.50
N THR A 126 0.32 14.23 -7.31
CA THR A 126 0.80 13.04 -8.01
C THR A 126 0.60 11.77 -7.17
N ALA A 127 -0.23 11.77 -6.11
CA ALA A 127 -0.47 10.59 -5.29
C ALA A 127 -1.05 9.40 -6.09
N PRO A 128 -2.02 9.60 -7.02
CA PRO A 128 -2.51 8.51 -7.89
C PRO A 128 -1.39 7.88 -8.72
N ASP A 129 -0.51 8.71 -9.26
CA ASP A 129 0.62 8.26 -10.07
C ASP A 129 1.65 7.48 -9.24
N ARG A 130 1.96 7.96 -8.03
CA ARG A 130 2.84 7.27 -7.07
C ARG A 130 2.28 5.92 -6.65
N LEU A 131 0.96 5.83 -6.45
CA LEU A 131 0.30 4.56 -6.14
C LEU A 131 0.36 3.59 -7.33
N THR A 132 0.19 4.10 -8.54
CA THR A 132 0.32 3.31 -9.79
C THR A 132 1.73 2.79 -9.96
N LEU A 133 2.75 3.64 -9.78
CA LEU A 133 4.16 3.26 -9.75
C LEU A 133 4.41 2.13 -8.74
N LEU A 134 3.95 2.29 -7.49
CA LEU A 134 4.14 1.29 -6.44
C LEU A 134 3.51 -0.06 -6.81
N LYS A 135 2.32 -0.06 -7.40
CA LYS A 135 1.63 -1.26 -7.91
C LYS A 135 2.47 -1.94 -9.01
N HIS A 136 2.98 -1.20 -9.99
CA HIS A 136 3.80 -1.76 -11.06
C HIS A 136 5.14 -2.35 -10.56
N LEU A 137 5.82 -1.66 -9.64
CA LEU A 137 7.05 -2.18 -9.01
C LEU A 137 6.77 -3.45 -8.21
N THR A 138 5.65 -3.48 -7.47
CA THR A 138 5.26 -4.67 -6.70
C THR A 138 4.91 -5.83 -7.63
N GLY A 139 4.22 -5.58 -8.74
CA GLY A 139 3.95 -6.60 -9.77
C GLY A 139 5.22 -7.18 -10.38
N ALA A 140 6.19 -6.33 -10.72
CA ALA A 140 7.49 -6.76 -11.20
C ALA A 140 8.22 -7.66 -10.18
N LEU A 141 8.26 -7.25 -8.91
CA LEU A 141 8.87 -8.04 -7.84
C LEU A 141 8.14 -9.36 -7.60
N ALA A 142 6.80 -9.39 -7.70
CA ALA A 142 6.03 -10.63 -7.56
C ALA A 142 6.43 -11.67 -8.61
N VAL A 143 6.69 -11.24 -9.85
CA VAL A 143 7.19 -12.11 -10.91
C VAL A 143 8.66 -12.49 -10.65
N ALA A 144 9.51 -11.52 -10.32
CA ALA A 144 10.93 -11.75 -10.11
C ALA A 144 11.22 -12.71 -8.95
N HIS A 145 10.53 -12.55 -7.83
CA HIS A 145 10.68 -13.36 -6.60
C HIS A 145 10.35 -14.85 -6.79
N THR A 146 9.80 -15.24 -7.95
CA THR A 146 9.65 -16.66 -8.30
C THR A 146 10.98 -17.33 -8.68
N ARG A 147 12.03 -16.55 -8.98
CA ARG A 147 13.34 -17.04 -9.45
C ARG A 147 14.53 -16.33 -8.83
N ILE A 148 14.43 -15.03 -8.52
CA ILE A 148 15.55 -14.19 -8.11
C ILE A 148 15.15 -13.15 -7.04
N VAL A 149 16.13 -12.77 -6.22
CA VAL A 149 16.06 -11.63 -5.28
C VAL A 149 16.96 -10.53 -5.82
N HIS A 150 16.47 -9.30 -5.86
CA HIS A 150 17.18 -8.16 -6.47
C HIS A 150 18.35 -7.66 -5.61
N ARG A 151 18.20 -7.57 -4.28
CA ARG A 151 19.23 -7.19 -3.28
C ARG A 151 19.81 -5.77 -3.36
N ASP A 152 19.59 -5.03 -4.43
CA ASP A 152 20.01 -3.63 -4.61
C ASP A 152 18.88 -2.78 -5.21
N LEU A 153 17.64 -2.99 -4.76
CA LEU A 153 16.50 -2.19 -5.23
C LEU A 153 16.61 -0.76 -4.67
N LYS A 154 16.64 0.24 -5.56
CA LYS A 154 16.71 1.66 -5.20
C LYS A 154 16.19 2.55 -6.34
N PRO A 155 15.81 3.81 -6.09
CA PRO A 155 15.28 4.71 -7.12
C PRO A 155 16.23 4.95 -8.31
N GLN A 156 17.54 4.80 -8.14
CA GLN A 156 18.52 4.92 -9.23
C GLN A 156 18.51 3.71 -10.17
N ASN A 157 18.04 2.55 -9.70
CA ASN A 157 17.91 1.33 -10.50
C ASN A 157 16.49 1.17 -11.08
N ILE A 158 15.68 2.23 -11.07
CA ILE A 158 14.33 2.23 -11.63
C ILE A 158 14.24 3.37 -12.64
N PHE A 159 13.97 3.03 -13.90
CA PHE A 159 13.80 4.01 -14.98
C PHE A 159 12.34 4.21 -15.32
N LEU A 160 11.96 5.45 -15.62
CA LEU A 160 10.61 5.82 -16.06
C LEU A 160 10.64 6.01 -17.58
N ARG A 161 10.05 5.07 -18.32
CA ARG A 161 10.10 5.07 -19.79
C ARG A 161 9.39 6.32 -20.33
N GLY A 162 10.09 7.11 -21.15
CA GLY A 162 9.60 8.38 -21.67
C GLY A 162 9.38 9.45 -20.59
N GLY A 163 9.89 9.25 -19.37
CA GLY A 163 9.61 10.10 -18.21
C GLY A 163 8.26 9.87 -17.55
N ASP A 164 7.51 8.86 -18.00
CA ASP A 164 6.18 8.51 -17.47
C ASP A 164 6.31 7.64 -16.21
N ILE A 165 5.85 8.18 -15.07
CA ILE A 165 5.80 7.49 -13.78
C ILE A 165 4.92 6.24 -13.81
N GLY A 166 3.92 6.19 -14.69
CA GLY A 166 3.10 5.01 -14.92
C GLY A 166 3.85 3.85 -15.58
N ARG A 167 5.06 4.08 -16.11
CA ARG A 167 5.83 3.07 -16.87
C ARG A 167 7.22 2.82 -16.27
N PRO A 168 7.31 2.37 -15.00
CA PRO A 168 8.59 2.05 -14.41
C PRO A 168 9.19 0.79 -15.00
N VAL A 169 10.52 0.75 -15.06
CA VAL A 169 11.30 -0.40 -15.48
C VAL A 169 12.40 -0.60 -14.43
N ILE A 170 12.35 -1.75 -13.75
CA ILE A 170 13.42 -2.17 -12.84
C ILE A 170 14.61 -2.60 -13.69
N MET A 171 15.76 -1.98 -13.41
CA MET A 171 17.04 -2.28 -14.01
C MET A 171 17.86 -3.18 -13.09
N ASP A 172 18.73 -4.01 -13.67
CA ASP A 172 19.83 -4.68 -12.98
C ASP A 172 19.42 -5.52 -11.76
N PHE A 173 19.07 -6.80 -11.96
CA PHE A 173 18.85 -7.70 -10.83
C PHE A 173 20.21 -8.05 -10.20
N GLY A 174 20.44 -7.42 -9.04
CA GLY A 174 21.76 -7.15 -8.48
C GLY A 174 22.76 -8.31 -8.49
N PHE A 175 23.80 -8.08 -9.27
CA PHE A 175 25.20 -8.07 -8.84
C PHE A 175 25.42 -7.31 -7.53
N SER A 176 24.97 -7.83 -6.38
CA SER A 176 25.52 -7.36 -5.12
C SER A 176 26.74 -8.21 -4.80
N VAL A 177 27.94 -7.62 -4.86
CA VAL A 177 29.21 -8.19 -4.38
C VAL A 177 29.22 -8.34 -2.84
N LEU A 178 28.05 -8.42 -2.21
CA LEU A 178 27.86 -8.73 -0.80
C LEU A 178 28.12 -10.23 -0.63
N GLY A 179 29.41 -10.55 -0.52
CA GLY A 179 29.96 -11.89 -0.44
C GLY A 179 31.46 -11.92 -0.72
N ALA A 180 31.99 -10.98 -1.52
CA ALA A 180 33.42 -10.71 -1.48
C ALA A 180 33.68 -9.72 -0.36
N LYS A 181 34.73 -9.92 0.43
CA LYS A 181 35.32 -8.87 1.25
C LYS A 181 35.76 -7.73 0.33
N VAL A 182 34.86 -6.86 -0.09
CA VAL A 182 35.26 -5.69 -0.85
C VAL A 182 35.89 -4.73 0.16
N ALA A 183 37.18 -4.47 -0.04
CA ALA A 183 38.01 -3.63 0.81
C ALA A 183 37.37 -2.24 1.02
N GLY A 184 37.72 -1.60 2.14
CA GLY A 184 37.08 -0.41 2.72
C GLY A 184 36.78 0.77 1.78
N ASP A 185 37.46 0.89 0.64
CA ASP A 185 37.25 1.98 -0.33
C ASP A 185 35.93 1.87 -1.12
N PHE A 186 35.34 0.68 -1.23
CA PHE A 186 34.05 0.52 -1.94
C PHE A 186 32.83 0.87 -1.09
N LEU A 187 32.91 0.87 0.25
CA LEU A 187 31.76 1.25 1.09
C LEU A 187 31.47 2.75 1.04
N GLU A 188 32.48 3.61 0.89
CA GLU A 188 32.31 5.07 0.89
C GLU A 188 31.48 5.59 -0.29
N ALA A 189 31.47 4.88 -1.42
CA ALA A 189 30.70 5.24 -2.61
C ALA A 189 29.21 4.80 -2.56
N TYR A 190 28.83 3.95 -1.61
CA TYR A 190 27.49 3.38 -1.52
C TYR A 190 26.76 3.91 -0.29
N THR A 191 25.69 4.68 -0.49
CA THR A 191 24.77 5.00 0.62
C THR A 191 23.85 3.79 0.87
N PRO A 192 23.94 3.10 2.03
CA PRO A 192 23.16 1.88 2.28
C PRO A 192 21.68 2.16 2.61
N LYS A 193 21.19 3.35 2.28
CA LYS A 193 19.85 3.88 2.61
C LYS A 193 18.70 2.89 2.39
N TYR A 194 18.71 2.17 1.27
CA TYR A 194 17.65 1.22 0.89
C TYR A 194 17.94 -0.23 1.31
N MET A 195 19.15 -0.49 1.82
CA MET A 195 19.59 -1.82 2.24
C MET A 195 18.78 -2.30 3.45
N ALA A 196 18.36 -3.57 3.43
CA ALA A 196 17.69 -4.18 4.56
C ALA A 196 18.69 -4.53 5.68
N PRO A 197 18.32 -4.41 6.97
CA PRO A 197 19.23 -4.69 8.09
C PRO A 197 19.92 -6.06 8.00
N GLU A 198 19.21 -7.10 7.59
CA GLU A 198 19.75 -8.45 7.44
C GLU A 198 20.82 -8.58 6.36
N GLN A 199 20.84 -7.69 5.36
CA GLN A 199 21.93 -7.68 4.36
C GLN A 199 23.27 -7.26 4.96
N PHE A 200 23.24 -6.55 6.09
CA PHE A 200 24.42 -6.17 6.85
C PHE A 200 24.69 -7.14 8.01
N GLU A 201 23.65 -7.49 8.78
CA GLU A 201 23.78 -8.26 10.02
C GLU A 201 23.87 -9.78 9.82
N ALA A 202 23.22 -10.33 8.79
CA ALA A 202 23.17 -11.77 8.52
C ALA A 202 23.06 -12.06 7.00
N PRO A 203 24.08 -11.71 6.19
CA PRO A 203 24.01 -11.75 4.72
C PRO A 203 23.64 -13.13 4.14
N GLU A 204 23.98 -14.21 4.85
CA GLU A 204 23.66 -15.59 4.49
C GLU A 204 22.17 -15.94 4.60
N THR A 205 21.38 -15.15 5.32
CA THR A 205 19.94 -15.38 5.53
C THR A 205 19.04 -14.53 4.63
N VAL A 206 19.64 -13.69 3.78
CA VAL A 206 18.92 -12.73 2.93
C VAL A 206 18.05 -13.44 1.90
N ASP A 207 16.74 -13.21 2.00
CA ASP A 207 15.73 -13.65 1.05
C ASP A 207 14.99 -12.47 0.40
N ARG A 208 13.94 -12.78 -0.36
CA ARG A 208 13.09 -11.81 -1.08
C ARG A 208 12.50 -10.69 -0.21
N ARG A 209 12.44 -10.85 1.11
CA ARG A 209 11.92 -9.84 2.05
C ARG A 209 12.87 -8.65 2.20
N ALA A 210 14.12 -8.77 1.78
CA ALA A 210 15.04 -7.64 1.67
C ALA A 210 14.60 -6.64 0.58
N ASP A 211 14.13 -7.15 -0.57
CA ASP A 211 13.58 -6.28 -1.63
C ASP A 211 12.28 -5.59 -1.18
N LEU A 212 11.47 -6.27 -0.37
CA LEU A 212 10.25 -5.69 0.21
C LEU A 212 10.56 -4.56 1.19
N TRP A 213 11.63 -4.70 1.99
CA TRP A 213 12.13 -3.59 2.81
C TRP A 213 12.56 -2.41 1.94
N ALA A 214 13.38 -2.65 0.92
CA ALA A 214 13.84 -1.60 0.02
C ALA A 214 12.67 -0.88 -0.65
N LEU A 215 11.65 -1.64 -1.11
CA LEU A 215 10.41 -1.09 -1.64
C LEU A 215 9.65 -0.26 -0.58
N GLY A 216 9.65 -0.69 0.68
CA GLY A 216 9.07 0.08 1.80
C GLY A 216 9.74 1.43 2.00
N ILE A 217 11.08 1.48 1.99
CA ILE A 217 11.85 2.74 2.06
C ILE A 217 11.52 3.64 0.86
N ILE A 218 11.48 3.07 -0.35
CA ILE A 218 11.11 3.79 -1.58
C ILE A 218 9.69 4.34 -1.48
N ALA A 219 8.73 3.53 -1.04
CA ALA A 219 7.32 3.92 -0.90
C ALA A 219 7.16 5.03 0.15
N TYR A 220 7.85 4.92 1.29
CA TYR A 220 7.81 5.95 2.31
C TYR A 220 8.33 7.29 1.76
N GLU A 221 9.48 7.30 1.08
CA GLU A 221 9.99 8.51 0.42
C GLU A 221 9.05 9.02 -0.68
N LEU A 222 8.46 8.13 -1.47
CA LEU A 222 7.50 8.51 -2.50
C LEU A 222 6.33 9.27 -1.91
N PHE A 223 5.76 8.81 -0.81
CA PHE A 223 4.55 9.43 -0.25
C PHE A 223 4.82 10.56 0.74
N THR A 224 6.03 10.67 1.29
CA THR A 224 6.35 11.67 2.32
C THR A 224 7.39 12.71 1.88
N GLY A 225 8.15 12.44 0.82
CA GLY A 225 9.34 13.21 0.46
C GLY A 225 10.49 13.07 1.47
N ARG A 226 10.39 12.14 2.44
CA ARG A 226 11.31 11.99 3.56
C ARG A 226 11.86 10.58 3.65
N VAL A 227 13.06 10.46 4.19
CA VAL A 227 13.69 9.17 4.48
C VAL A 227 13.20 8.70 5.85
N PRO A 228 12.71 7.45 5.99
CA PRO A 228 12.24 6.97 7.29
C PRO A 228 13.43 6.78 8.25
N PRO A 229 13.22 6.96 9.57
CA PRO A 229 14.30 7.01 10.56
C PRO A 229 14.97 5.65 10.79
N ASN A 230 14.33 4.55 10.38
CA ASN A 230 14.89 3.20 10.42
C ASN A 230 15.70 2.83 9.16
N SER A 231 15.87 3.74 8.20
CA SER A 231 16.76 3.52 7.05
C SER A 231 18.23 3.44 7.49
N LEU A 232 19.06 2.74 6.71
CA LEU A 232 20.50 2.66 7.00
C LEU A 232 21.28 3.86 6.44
N GLN A 233 20.64 4.98 6.09
CA GLN A 233 21.30 6.11 5.41
C GLN A 233 22.55 6.62 6.16
N ASN A 234 22.53 6.57 7.49
CA ASN A 234 23.61 7.06 8.35
C ASN A 234 24.55 5.96 8.85
N LEU A 235 24.40 4.70 8.41
CA LEU A 235 25.15 3.55 8.93
C LEU A 235 26.66 3.74 8.87
N LEU A 236 27.19 4.30 7.77
CA LEU A 236 28.63 4.52 7.61
C LEU A 236 29.16 5.58 8.58
N SER A 237 28.34 6.57 8.93
CA SER A 237 28.72 7.66 9.83
C SER A 237 28.56 7.29 11.30
N THR A 238 27.55 6.49 11.64
CA THR A 238 27.24 6.13 13.04
C THR A 238 27.83 4.78 13.46
N GLY A 239 28.12 3.89 12.50
CA GLY A 239 28.48 2.50 12.77
C GLY A 239 27.35 1.67 13.40
N GLN A 240 26.11 2.20 13.44
CA GLN A 240 24.98 1.59 14.16
C GLN A 240 23.79 1.35 13.23
N VAL A 241 23.22 0.15 13.33
CA VAL A 241 21.97 -0.22 12.67
C VAL A 241 20.78 0.27 13.52
N PRO A 242 19.92 1.17 13.00
CA PRO A 242 18.76 1.66 13.74
C PRO A 242 17.72 0.55 13.96
N ARG A 243 17.26 0.39 15.20
CA ARG A 243 16.27 -0.62 15.63
C ARG A 243 14.96 0.06 16.07
N ILE A 244 14.37 0.85 15.18
CA ILE A 244 13.14 1.60 15.46
C ILE A 244 11.93 0.72 15.11
N ALA A 245 11.00 0.60 16.07
CA ALA A 245 9.73 -0.10 15.88
C ALA A 245 8.81 0.71 14.96
N ILE A 246 8.02 0.05 14.11
CA ILE A 246 7.22 0.72 13.07
C ILE A 246 6.14 1.64 13.67
N GLU A 247 5.71 1.36 14.89
CA GLU A 247 4.76 2.16 15.66
C GLU A 247 5.33 3.53 16.08
N ASN A 248 6.66 3.67 16.06
CA ASN A 248 7.36 4.91 16.37
C ASN A 248 7.80 5.68 15.10
N ILE A 249 7.36 5.24 13.92
CA ILE A 249 7.61 5.92 12.65
C ILE A 249 6.33 6.65 12.28
N GLU A 250 6.43 7.96 12.05
CA GLU A 250 5.27 8.75 11.62
C GLU A 250 4.71 8.19 10.30
N PRO A 251 3.39 7.96 10.22
CA PRO A 251 2.78 7.37 9.03
C PRO A 251 2.81 8.35 7.84
N PRO A 252 2.87 7.86 6.59
CA PRO A 252 2.86 8.73 5.42
C PRO A 252 1.68 9.72 5.32
N SER A 253 0.50 9.36 5.83
CA SER A 253 -0.67 10.26 5.93
C SER A 253 -0.41 11.54 6.71
N ARG A 254 0.59 11.57 7.62
CA ARG A 254 1.01 12.79 8.33
C ARG A 254 1.61 13.84 7.39
N TYR A 255 2.17 13.42 6.26
CA TYR A 255 2.84 14.27 5.28
C TYR A 255 2.07 14.42 3.98
N ASN A 256 1.19 13.46 3.69
CA ASN A 256 0.39 13.46 2.48
C ASN A 256 -1.02 12.97 2.81
N ALA A 257 -1.93 13.92 2.99
CA ALA A 257 -3.32 13.64 3.37
C ALA A 257 -4.14 12.92 2.27
N ALA A 258 -3.59 12.64 1.09
CA ALA A 258 -4.21 11.72 0.13
C ALA A 258 -3.99 10.24 0.52
N VAL A 259 -3.06 9.95 1.43
CA VAL A 259 -2.72 8.59 1.84
C VAL A 259 -3.74 8.07 2.86
N PRO A 260 -4.44 6.96 2.58
CA PRO A 260 -5.37 6.35 3.53
C PRO A 260 -4.63 5.50 4.58
N PRO A 261 -5.25 5.24 5.76
CA PRO A 261 -4.67 4.38 6.80
C PRO A 261 -4.31 2.96 6.33
N ALA A 262 -4.99 2.44 5.30
CA ALA A 262 -4.64 1.16 4.69
C ALA A 262 -3.25 1.21 4.03
N LEU A 263 -2.94 2.30 3.31
CA LEU A 263 -1.64 2.47 2.65
C LEU A 263 -0.53 2.77 3.66
N ASP A 264 -0.81 3.53 4.72
CA ASP A 264 0.13 3.72 5.84
C ASP A 264 0.59 2.37 6.40
N ARG A 265 -0.37 1.50 6.75
CA ARG A 265 -0.07 0.19 7.34
C ARG A 265 0.77 -0.68 6.41
N LEU A 266 0.46 -0.70 5.12
CA LEU A 266 1.23 -1.48 4.14
C LEU A 266 2.68 -0.97 4.04
N ILE A 267 2.88 0.35 3.93
CA ILE A 267 4.22 0.95 3.83
C ILE A 267 5.02 0.70 5.11
N LEU A 268 4.42 0.92 6.28
CA LEU A 268 5.08 0.70 7.58
C LEU A 268 5.43 -0.78 7.79
N GLN A 269 4.53 -1.71 7.43
CA GLN A 269 4.77 -3.15 7.59
C GLN A 269 5.93 -3.65 6.71
N LEU A 270 6.13 -3.10 5.51
CA LEU A 270 7.30 -3.43 4.68
C LEU A 270 8.63 -3.10 5.36
N MET A 271 8.63 -2.09 6.23
CA MET A 271 9.81 -1.59 6.94
C MET A 271 9.92 -2.15 8.38
N ALA A 272 9.23 -3.26 8.69
CA ALA A 272 9.42 -3.93 9.98
C ALA A 272 10.85 -4.46 10.11
N TYR A 273 11.53 -4.18 11.22
CA TYR A 273 12.94 -4.55 11.42
C TYR A 273 13.20 -6.04 11.17
N ARG A 274 12.37 -6.91 11.78
CA ARG A 274 12.46 -8.37 11.62
C ARG A 274 11.78 -8.82 10.33
N PRO A 275 12.45 -9.57 9.44
CA PRO A 275 11.86 -10.03 8.18
C PRO A 275 10.54 -10.81 8.34
N GLU A 276 10.38 -11.55 9.44
CA GLU A 276 9.19 -12.36 9.74
C GLU A 276 7.95 -11.50 10.05
N ARG A 277 8.15 -10.23 10.40
CA ARG A 277 7.07 -9.27 10.69
C ARG A 277 6.67 -8.44 9.48
N ARG A 278 7.42 -8.54 8.37
CA ARG A 278 7.11 -7.84 7.11
C ARG A 278 5.96 -8.52 6.38
N ILE A 279 5.48 -7.88 5.33
CA ILE A 279 4.70 -8.58 4.30
C ILE A 279 5.59 -9.69 3.72
N GLN A 280 5.08 -10.92 3.63
CA GLN A 280 5.93 -12.06 3.30
C GLN A 280 6.12 -12.21 1.79
N ALA A 281 5.21 -11.68 0.95
CA ALA A 281 5.31 -11.79 -0.50
C ALA A 281 4.89 -10.52 -1.25
N ALA A 282 5.59 -10.20 -2.34
CA ALA A 282 5.19 -9.11 -3.24
C ALA A 282 3.79 -9.34 -3.85
N ALA A 283 3.39 -10.58 -4.13
CA ALA A 283 2.03 -10.89 -4.57
C ALA A 283 0.95 -10.52 -3.53
N GLU A 284 1.22 -10.78 -2.24
CA GLU A 284 0.34 -10.40 -1.13
C GLU A 284 0.20 -8.87 -1.02
N LEU A 285 1.31 -8.15 -1.15
CA LEU A 285 1.30 -6.69 -1.19
C LEU A 285 0.48 -6.18 -2.40
N LEU A 286 0.67 -6.77 -3.58
CA LEU A 286 -0.03 -6.33 -4.79
C LEU A 286 -1.55 -6.45 -4.64
N ASP A 287 -2.03 -7.57 -4.09
CA ASP A 287 -3.45 -7.79 -3.84
C ASP A 287 -4.01 -6.78 -2.84
N ALA A 288 -3.26 -6.46 -1.79
CA ALA A 288 -3.64 -5.41 -0.84
C ALA A 288 -3.64 -4.01 -1.49
N LEU A 289 -2.67 -3.68 -2.34
CA LEU A 289 -2.61 -2.39 -3.02
C LEU A 289 -3.74 -2.20 -4.05
N ARG A 290 -4.23 -3.27 -4.68
CA ARG A 290 -5.32 -3.21 -5.68
C ARG A 290 -6.61 -2.62 -5.13
N VAL A 291 -6.87 -2.81 -3.85
CA VAL A 291 -8.07 -2.33 -3.15
C VAL A 291 -7.85 -1.02 -2.38
N VAL A 292 -6.63 -0.47 -2.42
CA VAL A 292 -6.35 0.85 -1.84
C VAL A 292 -6.93 1.94 -2.74
N GLU A 293 -7.80 2.75 -2.16
CA GLU A 293 -8.30 3.99 -2.74
C GLU A 293 -7.67 5.17 -2.00
N LEU A 294 -7.08 6.11 -2.76
CA LEU A 294 -6.57 7.35 -2.18
C LEU A 294 -7.70 8.23 -1.69
N LEU A 295 -7.41 9.02 -0.65
CA LEU A 295 -8.33 10.03 -0.15
C LEU A 295 -8.33 11.20 -1.14
N SER A 296 -9.53 11.59 -1.60
CA SER A 296 -9.71 12.77 -2.45
C SER A 296 -9.49 14.06 -1.65
N GLU A 297 -9.34 15.20 -2.35
CA GLU A 297 -9.63 16.51 -1.75
C GLU A 297 -10.97 16.45 -1.02
N PRO A 298 -11.09 16.98 0.21
CA PRO A 298 -12.39 17.42 0.64
C PRO A 298 -12.86 18.44 -0.41
N GLY A 299 -13.85 18.06 -1.24
CA GLY A 299 -14.72 19.05 -1.82
C GLY A 299 -15.23 19.93 -0.69
N ASP A 300 -15.36 21.24 -0.95
CA ASP A 300 -15.67 22.32 0.01
C ASP A 300 -16.07 21.78 1.39
N PRO A 301 -15.18 21.86 2.40
CA PRO A 301 -15.29 21.05 3.60
C PRO A 301 -16.70 21.17 4.17
N GLY A 302 -17.34 20.03 4.35
CA GLY A 302 -18.57 19.96 5.14
C GLY A 302 -18.34 20.58 6.52
N PRO A 303 -19.41 20.87 7.26
CA PRO A 303 -19.32 21.59 8.53
C PRO A 303 -18.22 21.00 9.43
N THR A 304 -17.14 21.77 9.64
CA THR A 304 -15.91 21.34 10.34
C THR A 304 -16.15 20.94 11.80
N GLY A 305 -17.35 21.23 12.35
CA GLY A 305 -17.73 20.93 13.73
C GLY A 305 -18.34 19.55 13.97
N ARG A 306 -18.62 18.72 12.95
CA ARG A 306 -19.22 17.38 13.20
C ARG A 306 -18.32 16.49 14.06
N ARG A 307 -17.02 16.55 13.79
CA ARG A 307 -15.98 15.81 14.54
C ARG A 307 -15.91 16.22 16.02
N ASP A 308 -16.20 17.48 16.34
CA ASP A 308 -16.14 18.00 17.72
C ASP A 308 -17.19 17.34 18.64
N GLY A 309 -18.26 16.78 18.08
CA GLY A 309 -19.27 16.02 18.80
C GLY A 309 -19.01 14.51 18.85
N ALA A 310 -17.94 14.01 18.23
CA ALA A 310 -17.63 12.59 18.16
C ALA A 310 -17.03 12.06 19.47
N VAL A 311 -17.33 10.80 19.79
CA VAL A 311 -16.88 10.15 21.02
C VAL A 311 -15.53 9.48 20.78
N LEU A 312 -14.54 9.77 21.63
CA LEU A 312 -13.24 9.11 21.60
C LEU A 312 -13.35 7.68 22.15
N ILE A 313 -13.03 6.71 21.30
CA ILE A 313 -12.78 5.34 21.70
C ILE A 313 -11.27 5.18 21.86
N CYS A 314 -10.84 4.96 23.10
CA CYS A 314 -9.43 4.78 23.42
C CYS A 314 -8.84 3.58 22.66
N GLY A 315 -7.62 3.75 22.15
CA GLY A 315 -6.85 2.65 21.61
C GLY A 315 -6.44 1.65 22.69
N GLY A 316 -5.88 0.53 22.27
CA GLY A 316 -5.43 -0.55 23.14
C GLY A 316 -6.22 -1.83 22.94
N GLU A 317 -6.43 -2.56 24.03
CA GLU A 317 -7.00 -3.91 23.99
C GLU A 317 -8.54 -3.88 23.95
N HIS A 318 -9.09 -4.57 22.95
CA HIS A 318 -10.53 -4.67 22.73
C HIS A 318 -10.92 -6.11 22.39
N TYR A 319 -12.23 -6.36 22.28
CA TYR A 319 -12.78 -7.70 22.01
C TYR A 319 -13.67 -7.71 20.77
N LEU A 320 -13.46 -8.72 19.92
CA LEU A 320 -14.17 -8.95 18.66
C LEU A 320 -14.76 -10.36 18.64
N GLY A 321 -15.98 -10.50 18.11
CA GLY A 321 -16.76 -11.74 18.16
C GLY A 321 -17.33 -12.03 19.53
N THR A 322 -18.00 -13.17 19.67
CA THR A 322 -18.61 -13.59 20.95
C THR A 322 -18.13 -14.97 21.39
N ARG A 323 -18.39 -15.31 22.65
CA ARG A 323 -18.09 -16.64 23.19
C ARG A 323 -19.16 -17.62 22.73
N ALA A 324 -18.81 -18.90 22.63
CA ALA A 324 -19.79 -19.94 22.32
C ALA A 324 -20.90 -19.94 23.38
N GLY A 325 -22.15 -20.05 22.94
CA GLY A 325 -23.33 -19.96 23.79
C GLY A 325 -24.61 -20.24 23.01
N VAL A 326 -25.73 -20.26 23.72
CA VAL A 326 -27.05 -20.50 23.11
C VAL A 326 -27.43 -19.32 22.22
N GLY A 327 -27.85 -19.59 20.99
CA GLY A 327 -28.30 -18.55 20.04
C GLY A 327 -27.17 -17.78 19.33
N VAL A 328 -25.90 -18.13 19.57
CA VAL A 328 -24.74 -17.54 18.87
C VAL A 328 -24.60 -18.15 17.48
N LEU A 329 -24.40 -17.29 16.47
CA LEU A 329 -24.21 -17.73 15.10
C LEU A 329 -22.75 -18.11 14.81
N PRO A 330 -22.50 -19.08 13.90
CA PRO A 330 -21.14 -19.50 13.57
C PRO A 330 -20.22 -18.40 13.01
N ASN A 331 -20.78 -17.36 12.38
CA ASN A 331 -20.04 -16.24 11.79
C ASN A 331 -19.64 -15.17 12.84
N GLU A 332 -20.12 -15.28 14.08
CA GLU A 332 -19.76 -14.42 15.21
C GLU A 332 -18.63 -15.01 16.07
N LEU A 333 -18.21 -16.24 15.73
CA LEU A 333 -17.21 -17.01 16.44
C LEU A 333 -15.85 -16.99 15.70
N PRO A 334 -14.73 -17.09 16.45
CA PRO A 334 -14.66 -17.06 17.90
C PRO A 334 -14.51 -15.63 18.44
N GLY A 335 -14.96 -15.42 19.67
CA GLY A 335 -14.63 -14.25 20.48
C GLY A 335 -13.14 -14.22 20.81
N ARG A 336 -12.49 -13.08 20.56
CA ARG A 336 -11.04 -12.91 20.70
C ARG A 336 -10.66 -11.49 21.12
N ARG A 337 -9.46 -11.37 21.70
CA ARG A 337 -8.81 -10.08 21.94
C ARG A 337 -8.16 -9.57 20.64
N ILE A 338 -8.33 -8.29 20.38
CA ILE A 338 -7.71 -7.53 19.29
C ILE A 338 -7.07 -6.25 19.85
N ARG A 339 -6.28 -5.55 19.04
CA ARG A 339 -5.78 -4.21 19.37
C ARG A 339 -6.34 -3.20 18.39
N LEU A 340 -6.86 -2.09 18.89
CA LEU A 340 -7.29 -0.96 18.05
C LEU A 340 -6.43 0.27 18.33
N SER A 341 -6.13 1.02 17.29
CA SER A 341 -5.69 2.41 17.39
C SER A 341 -6.86 3.28 17.89
N PRO A 342 -6.60 4.39 18.60
CA PRO A 342 -7.68 5.29 19.03
C PRO A 342 -8.40 5.88 17.82
N PHE A 343 -9.72 6.06 17.95
CA PHE A 343 -10.55 6.68 16.93
C PHE A 343 -11.72 7.44 17.56
N LEU A 344 -12.23 8.42 16.84
CA LEU A 344 -13.47 9.12 17.17
C LEU A 344 -14.63 8.47 16.40
N ILE A 345 -15.83 8.40 16.97
CA ILE A 345 -17.02 7.93 16.27
C ILE A 345 -18.22 8.82 16.58
N ASP A 346 -19.03 9.12 15.57
CA ASP A 346 -20.25 9.89 15.74
C ASP A 346 -21.15 9.18 16.79
N PRO A 347 -21.72 9.92 17.76
CA PRO A 347 -22.58 9.35 18.78
C PRO A 347 -23.89 8.79 18.20
N ARG A 348 -24.19 9.10 16.93
CA ARG A 348 -25.47 8.89 16.28
C ARG A 348 -25.28 8.56 14.79
N PRO A 349 -26.17 7.76 14.18
CA PRO A 349 -26.23 7.63 12.72
C PRO A 349 -26.43 8.97 12.02
N VAL A 350 -25.97 9.06 10.77
CA VAL A 350 -26.19 10.22 9.92
C VAL A 350 -27.69 10.37 9.64
N THR A 351 -28.23 11.57 9.87
CA THR A 351 -29.65 11.86 9.64
C THR A 351 -29.94 12.19 8.18
N ALA A 352 -31.21 12.15 7.78
CA ALA A 352 -31.65 12.61 6.47
C ALA A 352 -31.36 14.11 6.27
N ALA A 353 -31.44 14.93 7.32
CA ALA A 353 -31.05 16.34 7.29
C ALA A 353 -29.56 16.51 7.00
N ASP A 354 -28.71 15.81 7.74
CA ASP A 354 -27.26 15.82 7.54
C ASP A 354 -26.89 15.47 6.09
N PHE A 355 -27.48 14.40 5.55
CA PHE A 355 -27.21 13.97 4.19
C PHE A 355 -27.76 14.94 3.14
N ALA A 356 -28.87 15.62 3.42
CA ALA A 356 -29.42 16.64 2.53
C ALA A 356 -28.48 17.86 2.42
N GLU A 357 -27.77 18.22 3.49
CA GLU A 357 -26.71 19.24 3.44
C GLU A 357 -25.58 18.81 2.50
N PHE A 358 -25.12 17.56 2.61
CA PHE A 358 -24.12 16.98 1.70
C PHE A 358 -24.56 17.05 0.23
N VAL A 359 -25.79 16.60 -0.07
CA VAL A 359 -26.37 16.66 -1.42
C VAL A 359 -26.40 18.10 -1.95
N THR A 360 -26.80 19.05 -1.11
CA THR A 360 -26.88 20.47 -1.48
C THR A 360 -25.50 21.06 -1.73
N ALA A 361 -24.52 20.74 -0.88
CA ALA A 361 -23.16 21.28 -0.96
C ALA A 361 -22.36 20.71 -2.14
N THR A 362 -22.57 19.44 -2.48
CA THR A 362 -21.70 18.72 -3.44
C THR A 362 -22.38 18.40 -4.77
N GLY A 363 -23.70 18.56 -4.86
CA GLY A 363 -24.49 18.09 -6.01
C GLY A 363 -24.61 16.56 -6.08
N HIS A 364 -24.23 15.83 -5.02
CA HIS A 364 -24.36 14.37 -4.97
C HIS A 364 -25.83 13.94 -5.15
N PRO A 365 -26.13 12.85 -5.89
CA PRO A 365 -27.52 12.42 -6.10
C PRO A 365 -28.23 12.08 -4.79
N ALA A 366 -29.44 12.61 -4.60
CA ALA A 366 -30.27 12.26 -3.46
C ALA A 366 -30.67 10.77 -3.50
N PRO A 367 -30.78 10.09 -2.34
CA PRO A 367 -31.23 8.69 -2.30
C PRO A 367 -32.65 8.54 -2.88
N PRO A 368 -32.92 7.50 -3.68
CA PRO A 368 -34.23 7.30 -4.30
C PRO A 368 -35.25 6.76 -3.29
N LEU A 369 -35.81 7.65 -2.48
CA LEU A 369 -36.80 7.31 -1.46
C LEU A 369 -38.19 7.13 -2.10
N LEU A 370 -38.71 5.90 -2.06
CA LEU A 370 -40.06 5.57 -2.56
C LEU A 370 -41.18 6.01 -1.60
N ASP A 371 -40.93 5.98 -0.28
CA ASP A 371 -41.89 6.43 0.74
C ASP A 371 -41.71 7.94 0.99
N LYS A 372 -42.74 8.72 0.67
CA LYS A 372 -42.76 10.18 0.87
C LYS A 372 -42.62 10.58 2.34
N ARG A 373 -43.04 9.73 3.29
CA ARG A 373 -42.89 10.00 4.73
C ARG A 373 -41.41 10.06 5.11
N LEU A 374 -40.61 9.12 4.61
CA LEU A 374 -39.16 9.10 4.82
C LEU A 374 -38.47 10.28 4.13
N ALA A 375 -38.95 10.69 2.95
CA ALA A 375 -38.44 11.86 2.26
C ALA A 375 -38.60 13.17 3.06
N SER A 376 -39.62 13.26 3.93
CA SER A 376 -39.86 14.40 4.82
C SER A 376 -39.28 14.24 6.24
N ALA A 377 -38.67 13.09 6.55
CA ALA A 377 -38.28 12.72 7.91
C ALA A 377 -36.85 13.18 8.26
N ALA A 378 -36.64 14.50 8.33
CA ALA A 378 -35.31 15.11 8.49
C ALA A 378 -34.48 14.56 9.67
N SER A 379 -35.10 14.25 10.81
CA SER A 379 -34.44 13.75 12.02
C SER A 379 -34.24 12.23 12.06
N HIS A 380 -34.74 11.50 11.06
CA HIS A 380 -34.55 10.05 10.95
C HIS A 380 -33.17 9.75 10.35
N PRO A 381 -32.63 8.53 10.55
CA PRO A 381 -31.41 8.13 9.86
C PRO A 381 -31.61 8.19 8.35
N VAL A 382 -30.57 8.60 7.61
CA VAL A 382 -30.58 8.50 6.15
C VAL A 382 -30.63 7.03 5.74
N VAL A 383 -31.47 6.71 4.75
CA VAL A 383 -31.66 5.34 4.23
C VAL A 383 -31.66 5.32 2.70
N ALA A 384 -31.67 4.12 2.12
CA ALA A 384 -31.55 3.90 0.67
C ALA A 384 -30.25 4.45 0.06
N VAL A 385 -29.23 4.60 0.90
CA VAL A 385 -27.86 4.97 0.52
C VAL A 385 -27.04 3.72 0.23
N THR A 386 -26.32 3.74 -0.88
CA THR A 386 -25.33 2.71 -1.19
C THR A 386 -24.11 2.86 -0.28
N HIS A 387 -23.25 1.85 -0.25
CA HIS A 387 -21.97 1.96 0.46
C HIS A 387 -21.11 3.11 -0.10
N ALA A 388 -21.15 3.35 -1.42
CA ALA A 388 -20.42 4.45 -2.05
C ALA A 388 -20.99 5.83 -1.64
N ASP A 389 -22.31 5.97 -1.55
CA ASP A 389 -22.95 7.21 -1.05
C ASP A 389 -22.51 7.50 0.40
N ALA A 390 -22.52 6.46 1.25
CA ALA A 390 -22.11 6.56 2.65
C ALA A 390 -20.62 6.92 2.80
N GLN A 391 -19.75 6.32 1.97
CA GLN A 391 -18.33 6.66 1.91
C GLN A 391 -18.10 8.09 1.42
N ALA A 392 -18.83 8.55 0.41
CA ALA A 392 -18.71 9.90 -0.12
C ALA A 392 -19.08 10.94 0.95
N TYR A 393 -20.18 10.73 1.65
CA TYR A 393 -20.56 11.56 2.79
C TYR A 393 -19.50 11.55 3.89
N ALA A 394 -19.03 10.37 4.30
CA ALA A 394 -18.04 10.25 5.37
C ALA A 394 -16.76 11.02 5.03
N ARG A 395 -16.29 10.95 3.77
CA ARG A 395 -15.15 11.73 3.28
C ARG A 395 -15.42 13.23 3.31
N TRP A 396 -16.62 13.66 2.90
CA TRP A 396 -17.00 15.08 2.87
C TRP A 396 -16.96 15.73 4.26
N VAL A 397 -17.33 15.00 5.31
CA VAL A 397 -17.23 15.47 6.71
C VAL A 397 -15.85 15.23 7.34
N GLY A 398 -14.85 14.80 6.56
CA GLY A 398 -13.48 14.57 7.04
C GLY A 398 -13.28 13.26 7.82
N GLY A 399 -14.21 12.33 7.71
CA GLY A 399 -14.16 11.01 8.36
C GLY A 399 -14.11 9.84 7.38
N PHE A 400 -14.46 8.66 7.89
CA PHE A 400 -14.54 7.39 7.17
C PHE A 400 -15.66 6.53 7.76
N LEU A 401 -16.12 5.51 7.01
CA LEU A 401 -16.99 4.49 7.60
C LEU A 401 -16.18 3.64 8.58
N PRO A 402 -16.67 3.36 9.80
CA PRO A 402 -15.94 2.54 10.75
C PRO A 402 -15.64 1.16 10.15
N THR A 403 -14.50 0.59 10.53
CA THR A 403 -14.27 -0.83 10.29
C THR A 403 -15.28 -1.66 11.09
N GLU A 404 -15.53 -2.88 10.66
CA GLU A 404 -16.37 -3.85 11.35
C GLU A 404 -15.91 -4.03 12.82
N ALA A 405 -14.60 -4.02 13.05
CA ALA A 405 -14.03 -4.11 14.39
C ALA A 405 -14.22 -2.83 15.20
N GLN A 406 -14.00 -1.65 14.62
CA GLN A 406 -14.25 -0.37 15.29
C GLN A 406 -15.72 -0.24 15.70
N TRP A 407 -16.64 -0.57 14.79
CA TRP A 407 -18.07 -0.52 15.05
C TRP A 407 -18.47 -1.46 16.20
N GLU A 408 -18.03 -2.73 16.16
CA GLU A 408 -18.39 -3.70 17.19
C GLU A 408 -17.82 -3.31 18.56
N CYS A 409 -16.58 -2.84 18.62
CA CYS A 409 -15.97 -2.40 19.87
C CYS A 409 -16.67 -1.14 20.43
N ALA A 410 -17.03 -0.19 19.56
CA ALA A 410 -17.82 0.97 19.94
C ALA A 410 -19.20 0.57 20.48
N ALA A 411 -19.88 -0.38 19.81
CA ALA A 411 -21.21 -0.85 20.20
C ALA A 411 -21.24 -1.42 21.62
N ARG A 412 -20.19 -2.15 22.01
CA ARG A 412 -20.05 -2.78 23.32
C ARG A 412 -19.87 -1.82 24.49
N GLY A 413 -19.62 -0.53 24.25
CA GLY A 413 -19.53 0.46 25.33
C GLY A 413 -18.44 0.16 26.37
N GLY A 414 -17.34 -0.47 25.95
CA GLY A 414 -16.25 -0.85 26.85
C GLY A 414 -16.49 -2.12 27.67
N VAL A 415 -17.61 -2.83 27.47
CA VAL A 415 -17.92 -4.07 28.17
C VAL A 415 -17.50 -5.28 27.33
N PRO A 416 -16.53 -6.10 27.78
CA PRO A 416 -16.07 -7.27 27.04
C PRO A 416 -17.22 -8.23 26.74
N PHE A 417 -17.37 -8.60 25.46
CA PHE A 417 -18.37 -9.58 25.01
C PHE A 417 -19.84 -9.24 25.34
N ALA A 418 -20.19 -7.96 25.58
CA ALA A 418 -21.60 -7.56 25.75
C ALA A 418 -22.49 -7.96 24.57
N ASP A 419 -23.60 -8.65 24.83
CA ASP A 419 -24.48 -9.13 23.76
C ASP A 419 -25.17 -7.98 23.01
N TYR A 420 -25.61 -6.96 23.74
CA TYR A 420 -26.25 -5.74 23.23
C TYR A 420 -25.53 -4.49 23.77
N PRO A 421 -25.77 -3.30 23.20
CA PRO A 421 -25.04 -2.09 23.59
C PRO A 421 -25.15 -1.72 25.08
N TRP A 422 -26.24 -2.12 25.74
CA TRP A 422 -26.50 -1.91 27.16
C TRP A 422 -26.23 -3.14 28.05
N GLY A 423 -25.77 -4.27 27.50
CA GLY A 423 -25.48 -5.49 28.27
C GLY A 423 -26.11 -6.75 27.68
N ALA A 424 -26.57 -7.67 28.55
CA ALA A 424 -27.00 -9.02 28.13
C ALA A 424 -28.49 -9.11 27.73
N GLU A 425 -29.33 -8.18 28.18
CA GLU A 425 -30.77 -8.25 27.99
C GLU A 425 -31.17 -7.92 26.54
N PRO A 426 -32.03 -8.74 25.89
CA PRO A 426 -32.57 -8.43 24.57
C PRO A 426 -33.28 -7.07 24.50
N PRO A 427 -33.35 -6.44 23.31
CA PRO A 427 -34.02 -5.16 23.14
C PRO A 427 -35.51 -5.26 23.44
N GLY A 428 -35.98 -4.36 24.29
CA GLY A 428 -37.39 -4.04 24.49
C GLY A 428 -37.78 -2.75 23.76
N PRO A 429 -39.07 -2.39 23.77
CA PRO A 429 -39.59 -1.24 23.02
C PRO A 429 -39.04 0.12 23.48
N THR A 430 -38.41 0.21 24.67
CA THR A 430 -37.80 1.44 25.19
C THR A 430 -36.32 1.60 24.82
N ARG A 431 -35.66 0.52 24.39
CA ARG A 431 -34.21 0.49 24.13
C ARG A 431 -33.82 0.54 22.65
N ALA A 432 -34.68 0.09 21.74
CA ALA A 432 -34.38 0.11 20.32
C ALA A 432 -35.63 0.02 19.45
N ASN A 433 -35.55 0.59 18.24
CA ASN A 433 -36.49 0.30 17.17
C ASN A 433 -36.09 -1.01 16.46
N ILE A 434 -36.55 -2.15 16.97
CA ILE A 434 -36.23 -3.48 16.44
C ILE A 434 -37.38 -4.44 16.75
N GLY A 435 -37.44 -5.59 16.07
CA GLY A 435 -38.47 -6.59 16.29
C GLY A 435 -39.77 -6.33 15.52
N ARG A 436 -39.73 -5.49 14.47
CA ARG A 436 -40.91 -5.12 13.65
C ARG A 436 -42.02 -4.44 14.45
N ALA A 437 -41.64 -3.79 15.56
CA ALA A 437 -42.56 -2.99 16.38
C ALA A 437 -43.00 -1.70 15.66
N SER A 438 -42.17 -1.20 14.75
CA SER A 438 -42.48 -0.09 13.84
C SER A 438 -42.45 -0.55 12.39
N THR A 439 -43.13 0.20 11.52
CA THR A 439 -43.10 0.01 10.06
C THR A 439 -42.08 0.91 9.35
N MET A 440 -41.36 1.74 10.11
CA MET A 440 -40.34 2.65 9.61
C MET A 440 -39.29 2.96 10.68
N THR A 441 -38.22 3.65 10.27
CA THR A 441 -37.22 4.22 11.17
C THR A 441 -37.85 5.19 12.17
N SER A 442 -37.16 5.46 13.27
CA SER A 442 -37.51 6.49 14.25
C SER A 442 -36.50 7.64 14.19
N PRO A 443 -36.84 8.85 14.68
CA PRO A 443 -35.85 9.91 14.86
C PRO A 443 -34.63 9.39 15.62
N VAL A 444 -33.44 9.79 15.18
CA VAL A 444 -32.19 9.34 15.79
C VAL A 444 -32.13 9.72 17.27
N GLY A 445 -31.76 8.76 18.13
CA GLY A 445 -31.69 8.97 19.58
C GLY A 445 -33.05 8.93 20.31
N SER A 446 -34.11 8.40 19.69
CA SER A 446 -35.43 8.26 20.33
C SER A 446 -35.44 7.30 21.54
N TYR A 447 -34.46 6.40 21.63
CA TYR A 447 -34.41 5.32 22.63
C TYR A 447 -33.28 5.56 23.64
N ALA A 448 -33.45 6.52 24.54
CA ALA A 448 -32.42 6.92 25.50
C ALA A 448 -31.94 5.77 26.42
N GLU A 449 -32.81 4.81 26.77
CA GLU A 449 -32.44 3.62 27.54
C GLU A 449 -31.56 2.63 26.75
N GLY A 450 -31.49 2.79 25.43
CA GLY A 450 -30.61 2.03 24.54
C GLY A 450 -29.21 2.59 24.39
N ARG A 451 -28.95 3.79 24.94
CA ARG A 451 -27.64 4.44 24.88
C ARG A 451 -26.61 3.61 25.63
N ASN A 452 -25.48 3.32 25.00
CA ASN A 452 -24.43 2.53 25.63
C ASN A 452 -23.55 3.38 26.58
N PRO A 453 -22.67 2.76 27.40
CA PRO A 453 -21.80 3.49 28.32
C PRO A 453 -20.85 4.53 27.71
N TYR A 454 -20.58 4.48 26.39
CA TYR A 454 -19.82 5.51 25.67
C TYR A 454 -20.69 6.70 25.24
N GLY A 455 -22.00 6.63 25.45
CA GLY A 455 -22.94 7.66 25.02
C GLY A 455 -23.39 7.51 23.57
N LEU A 456 -23.18 6.36 22.95
CA LEU A 456 -23.60 6.09 21.57
C LEU A 456 -25.06 5.67 21.54
N ASP A 457 -25.85 6.39 20.74
CA ASP A 457 -27.25 6.11 20.44
C ASP A 457 -27.37 5.16 19.24
N ASP A 458 -28.49 4.43 19.19
CA ASP A 458 -28.92 3.61 18.05
C ASP A 458 -27.86 2.58 17.58
N MET A 459 -27.03 2.06 18.49
CA MET A 459 -26.09 0.94 18.19
C MET A 459 -26.82 -0.42 18.03
N CYS A 460 -28.15 -0.44 18.18
CA CYS A 460 -29.01 -1.60 17.98
C CYS A 460 -30.36 -1.14 17.40
N GLY A 461 -30.76 -1.74 16.29
CA GLY A 461 -31.99 -1.40 15.59
C GLY A 461 -31.94 -0.05 14.86
N ASN A 462 -33.13 0.48 14.55
CA ASN A 462 -33.37 1.61 13.68
C ASN A 462 -32.91 1.33 12.24
N VAL A 463 -31.61 1.25 11.97
CA VAL A 463 -31.06 0.90 10.65
C VAL A 463 -29.83 0.01 10.80
N TRP A 464 -29.64 -0.89 9.84
CA TRP A 464 -28.33 -1.48 9.60
C TRP A 464 -27.34 -0.39 9.23
N GLU A 465 -26.09 -0.55 9.62
CA GLU A 465 -25.04 0.43 9.32
C GLU A 465 -23.94 -0.16 8.46
N TRP A 466 -23.59 0.54 7.38
CA TRP A 466 -22.45 0.21 6.54
C TRP A 466 -21.12 0.30 7.31
N CYS A 467 -20.31 -0.75 7.22
CA CYS A 467 -18.89 -0.74 7.61
C CYS A 467 -17.99 -0.79 6.37
N GLN A 468 -16.73 -0.39 6.52
CA GLN A 468 -15.74 -0.39 5.43
C GLN A 468 -15.44 -1.80 4.88
N ASP A 469 -15.59 -2.82 5.72
CA ASP A 469 -15.13 -4.19 5.46
C ASP A 469 -15.91 -4.90 4.34
N VAL A 470 -15.16 -5.67 3.56
CA VAL A 470 -15.71 -6.74 2.71
C VAL A 470 -16.13 -7.88 3.63
N TYR A 471 -17.39 -8.31 3.51
CA TYR A 471 -17.93 -9.39 4.31
C TYR A 471 -17.29 -10.73 3.93
N ASP A 472 -16.80 -11.42 4.95
CA ASP A 472 -16.30 -12.79 4.86
C ASP A 472 -16.68 -13.54 6.17
N ASP A 473 -17.36 -14.67 6.01
CA ASP A 473 -17.76 -15.56 7.11
C ASP A 473 -16.54 -16.14 7.85
N ALA A 474 -15.42 -16.30 7.17
CA ALA A 474 -14.20 -16.84 7.75
C ALA A 474 -13.36 -15.77 8.45
N PHE A 475 -13.61 -14.47 8.21
CA PHE A 475 -12.75 -13.38 8.68
C PHE A 475 -12.39 -13.53 10.16
N TYR A 476 -13.40 -13.71 11.02
CA TYR A 476 -13.21 -13.84 12.46
C TYR A 476 -12.35 -15.04 12.84
N ARG A 477 -12.39 -16.14 12.09
CA ARG A 477 -11.58 -17.34 12.35
C ARG A 477 -10.14 -17.19 11.87
N THR A 478 -9.92 -16.39 10.83
CA THR A 478 -8.58 -16.14 10.26
C THR A 478 -7.73 -15.19 11.09
N LEU A 479 -8.35 -14.35 11.92
CA LEU A 479 -7.60 -13.41 12.77
C LEU A 479 -6.74 -14.14 13.79
N SER A 480 -5.54 -13.63 14.05
CA SER A 480 -4.71 -14.05 15.17
C SER A 480 -5.12 -13.34 16.46
N LYS A 481 -4.73 -13.89 17.61
CA LYS A 481 -4.88 -13.20 18.90
C LYS A 481 -4.08 -11.88 18.84
N ASP A 482 -4.70 -10.79 19.27
CA ASP A 482 -4.10 -9.45 19.34
C ASP A 482 -3.82 -8.81 17.98
N SER A 483 -4.56 -9.24 16.95
CA SER A 483 -4.51 -8.62 15.62
C SER A 483 -4.68 -7.10 15.74
N PRO A 484 -3.75 -6.29 15.19
CA PRO A 484 -3.84 -4.83 15.23
C PRO A 484 -4.76 -4.32 14.11
N ASP A 485 -5.72 -3.46 14.48
CA ASP A 485 -6.68 -2.78 13.60
C ASP A 485 -7.22 -3.71 12.49
N PRO A 486 -7.86 -4.84 12.86
CA PRO A 486 -8.33 -5.81 11.89
C PRO A 486 -9.40 -5.19 10.98
N VAL A 487 -9.18 -5.32 9.68
CA VAL A 487 -10.13 -4.92 8.64
C VAL A 487 -9.96 -5.83 7.44
N ASN A 488 -11.07 -6.32 6.88
CA ASN A 488 -11.07 -7.06 5.65
C ASN A 488 -11.29 -6.12 4.45
N SER A 489 -10.21 -5.78 3.75
CA SER A 489 -10.27 -4.98 2.51
C SER A 489 -10.23 -5.84 1.25
N ARG A 490 -10.15 -7.17 1.35
CA ARG A 490 -9.86 -8.04 0.21
C ARG A 490 -11.08 -8.29 -0.68
N GLY A 491 -10.95 -7.97 -1.96
CA GLY A 491 -11.92 -8.35 -3.00
C GLY A 491 -13.08 -7.37 -3.21
N ALA A 492 -13.97 -7.70 -4.16
CA ALA A 492 -15.13 -6.89 -4.55
C ALA A 492 -16.46 -7.44 -3.99
N GLY A 493 -16.40 -8.18 -2.87
CA GLY A 493 -17.55 -8.86 -2.27
C GLY A 493 -18.60 -7.92 -1.64
N PRO A 494 -19.66 -8.48 -1.05
CA PRO A 494 -20.63 -7.70 -0.29
C PRO A 494 -19.96 -6.97 0.89
N ARG A 495 -20.55 -5.88 1.36
CA ARG A 495 -20.03 -5.07 2.48
C ARG A 495 -20.73 -5.43 3.78
N VAL A 496 -19.99 -5.34 4.87
CA VAL A 496 -20.50 -5.65 6.21
C VAL A 496 -21.60 -4.66 6.61
N LEU A 497 -22.65 -5.20 7.22
CA LEU A 497 -23.72 -4.47 7.89
C LEU A 497 -23.77 -4.86 9.37
N ARG A 498 -23.95 -3.86 10.24
CA ARG A 498 -24.03 -4.03 11.70
C ARG A 498 -25.26 -3.36 12.32
N GLY A 499 -25.63 -3.80 13.53
CA GLY A 499 -26.62 -3.15 14.38
C GLY A 499 -28.07 -3.62 14.25
N GLY A 500 -28.46 -4.25 13.14
CA GLY A 500 -29.88 -4.58 12.90
C GLY A 500 -30.72 -3.36 12.55
N SER A 501 -31.93 -3.58 12.03
CA SER A 501 -32.86 -2.50 11.67
C SER A 501 -34.23 -2.64 12.34
N PHE A 502 -35.14 -1.70 12.09
CA PHE A 502 -36.53 -1.79 12.55
C PHE A 502 -37.24 -3.08 12.06
N GLU A 503 -36.82 -3.64 10.92
CA GLU A 503 -37.37 -4.89 10.37
C GLU A 503 -36.71 -6.16 10.92
N SER A 504 -35.59 -6.01 11.62
CA SER A 504 -34.82 -7.12 12.17
C SER A 504 -35.52 -7.76 13.36
N VAL A 505 -35.27 -9.06 13.56
CA VAL A 505 -35.63 -9.73 14.81
C VAL A 505 -34.59 -9.39 15.90
N PRO A 506 -34.95 -9.41 17.20
CA PRO A 506 -34.07 -8.94 18.29
C PRO A 506 -32.63 -9.50 18.28
N VAL A 507 -32.45 -10.77 17.95
CA VAL A 507 -31.12 -11.43 17.92
C VAL A 507 -30.15 -10.81 16.91
N GLN A 508 -30.67 -10.14 15.87
CA GLN A 508 -29.88 -9.46 14.84
C GLN A 508 -29.34 -8.10 15.30
N GLY A 509 -29.84 -7.57 16.43
CA GLY A 509 -29.35 -6.35 17.05
C GLY A 509 -28.19 -6.56 18.03
N ARG A 510 -27.66 -7.78 18.14
CA ARG A 510 -26.51 -8.06 19.00
C ARG A 510 -25.25 -7.39 18.46
N CYS A 511 -24.38 -6.91 19.35
CA CYS A 511 -23.12 -6.24 18.99
C CYS A 511 -22.27 -7.08 18.03
N ALA A 512 -22.22 -8.40 18.27
CA ALA A 512 -21.44 -9.34 17.47
C ALA A 512 -22.13 -9.79 16.17
N PHE A 513 -23.41 -9.51 16.00
CA PHE A 513 -24.16 -9.99 14.84
C PHE A 513 -23.64 -9.35 13.55
N ARG A 514 -23.47 -10.16 12.52
CA ARG A 514 -22.91 -9.75 11.23
C ARG A 514 -23.90 -10.04 10.13
N SER A 515 -24.16 -9.04 9.30
CA SER A 515 -24.88 -9.21 8.04
C SER A 515 -24.07 -8.60 6.90
N SER A 516 -24.60 -8.69 5.69
CA SER A 516 -24.01 -8.04 4.54
C SER A 516 -25.04 -7.69 3.49
N ALA A 517 -24.65 -6.78 2.61
CA ALA A 517 -25.38 -6.48 1.40
C ALA A 517 -24.40 -6.14 0.27
N PRO A 518 -24.79 -6.34 -1.00
CA PRO A 518 -24.03 -5.83 -2.14
C PRO A 518 -23.74 -4.32 -1.98
N PRO A 519 -22.56 -3.83 -2.36
CA PRO A 519 -22.19 -2.42 -2.12
C PRO A 519 -23.11 -1.42 -2.83
N GLY A 520 -23.76 -1.82 -3.94
CA GLY A 520 -24.73 -1.00 -4.68
C GLY A 520 -26.18 -1.15 -4.22
N GLU A 521 -26.44 -1.94 -3.17
CA GLU A 521 -27.78 -2.16 -2.65
C GLU A 521 -28.36 -0.87 -2.04
N ARG A 522 -29.64 -0.60 -2.29
CA ARG A 522 -30.38 0.52 -1.71
C ARG A 522 -31.60 0.00 -0.96
N ARG A 523 -31.50 -0.12 0.36
CA ARG A 523 -32.60 -0.57 1.22
C ARG A 523 -33.07 0.53 2.15
N SER A 524 -34.37 0.54 2.44
CA SER A 524 -35.02 1.48 3.37
C SER A 524 -34.63 1.29 4.83
N ASP A 525 -33.84 0.27 5.13
CA ASP A 525 -33.42 -0.11 6.48
C ASP A 525 -31.89 -0.15 6.64
N ILE A 526 -31.14 0.41 5.67
CA ILE A 526 -29.68 0.57 5.71
C ILE A 526 -29.32 2.05 5.71
N GLY A 527 -28.57 2.48 6.71
CA GLY A 527 -27.91 3.78 6.85
C GLY A 527 -26.42 3.61 7.23
N PHE A 528 -25.87 4.58 7.95
CA PHE A 528 -24.48 4.54 8.41
C PHE A 528 -24.18 5.59 9.49
N ARG A 529 -23.02 5.47 10.13
CA ARG A 529 -22.40 6.51 10.97
C ARG A 529 -20.93 6.72 10.57
N VAL A 530 -20.34 7.82 11.03
CA VAL A 530 -18.98 8.22 10.64
C VAL A 530 -18.01 8.02 11.80
N ALA A 531 -16.79 7.60 11.48
CA ALA A 531 -15.64 7.59 12.38
C ALA A 531 -14.53 8.54 11.87
N TYR A 532 -13.65 8.99 12.76
CA TYR A 532 -12.57 9.93 12.45
C TYR A 532 -11.28 9.50 13.14
N LEU A 533 -10.16 9.99 12.63
CA LEU A 533 -8.90 9.91 13.36
C LEU A 533 -8.92 10.95 14.50
N PRO A 534 -8.34 10.65 15.66
CA PRO A 534 -8.17 11.63 16.73
C PRO A 534 -7.11 12.67 16.33
N ASP A 535 -7.16 13.86 16.92
CA ASP A 535 -6.06 14.80 16.81
C ASP A 535 -4.86 14.23 17.57
N LEU A 536 -3.75 14.06 16.86
CA LEU A 536 -2.48 13.57 17.41
C LEU A 536 -1.73 14.68 18.16
#